data_AF-A0A7H5AEA5-F1
#
_entry.id   AF-A0A7H5AEA5-F1
#
_cell.length_a   1.000
_cell.length_b   1.000
_cell.length_c   1.000
_cell.angle_alpha   90.00
_cell.angle_beta   90.00
_cell.angle_gamma   90.00
#
_symmetry.space_group_name_H-M   'P 1'
#
loop_
_entity.id
_entity.type
_entity.pdbx_description
1 polymer ?
#
loop_
_entity_poly.entity_id
_entity_poly.type
_entity_poly.pdbx_seq_one_letter_code
_entity_poly.pdbx_strand_id
1 'polypeptide(L)'
;MTLLHYTLADAQQWAAFSGDENPIHFDLAAAREMGAGQLSVHGMRALLDVKRDAHSRLYRPERYVKCQVRLRRPIWCDTDWLLTPGVAKNRLLSATSVSNPLNGELCLSCQMTTAAEPESLVGKQPCTIAPKTLSELQSRFNAAWPDLAQWQYLDALLFRQLIGDPALLRQENIAALLGPEETSLQQIFTRYPVLQTHQEVVFDARLAGKATPIRPESLSLWLLPSLVVGQAEQGALVRIAAAAQLDDLIITNVVTLKVGPVHN
;
A
#
# COMPACT_ATOMS: atom_id res chain seq x y z
N MET A 1 -2.05 -17.61 -15.71
CA MET A 1 -1.42 -17.70 -14.38
C MET A 1 0.03 -17.28 -14.55
N THR A 2 0.60 -16.64 -13.54
CA THR A 2 1.95 -16.06 -13.62
C THR A 2 2.73 -16.47 -12.38
N LEU A 3 3.96 -16.94 -12.55
CA LEU A 3 4.85 -17.21 -11.43
C LEU A 3 5.48 -15.88 -10.97
N LEU A 4 5.44 -15.63 -9.67
CA LEU A 4 6.09 -14.50 -9.02
C LEU A 4 7.21 -15.01 -8.13
N HIS A 5 8.35 -14.34 -8.18
CA HIS A 5 9.49 -14.62 -7.34
C HIS A 5 10.06 -13.29 -6.88
N TYR A 6 10.23 -13.12 -5.58
CA TYR A 6 10.71 -11.88 -4.97
C TYR A 6 12.02 -12.14 -4.27
N THR A 7 12.94 -11.19 -4.35
CA THR A 7 14.26 -11.28 -3.72
C THR A 7 14.48 -10.08 -2.79
N LEU A 8 15.61 -10.07 -2.09
CA LEU A 8 16.05 -8.89 -1.34
C LEU A 8 16.16 -7.63 -2.23
N ALA A 9 16.49 -7.78 -3.51
CA ALA A 9 16.57 -6.64 -4.44
C ALA A 9 15.20 -5.98 -4.64
N ASP A 10 14.10 -6.73 -4.62
CA ASP A 10 12.75 -6.18 -4.69
C ASP A 10 12.41 -5.36 -3.44
N ALA A 11 12.85 -5.81 -2.26
CA ALA A 11 12.69 -5.09 -1.02
C ALA A 11 13.47 -3.77 -1.05
N GLN A 12 14.73 -3.80 -1.50
CA GLN A 12 15.58 -2.62 -1.65
C GLN A 12 15.01 -1.61 -2.65
N GLN A 13 14.55 -2.10 -3.82
CA GLN A 13 13.94 -1.24 -4.84
C GLN A 13 12.67 -0.56 -4.32
N TRP A 14 11.84 -1.29 -3.57
CA TRP A 14 10.64 -0.72 -2.94
C TRP A 14 10.99 0.33 -1.90
N ALA A 15 11.87 0.02 -0.94
CA ALA A 15 12.26 0.95 0.12
C ALA A 15 12.93 2.21 -0.42
N ALA A 16 13.74 2.10 -1.48
CA ALA A 16 14.31 3.26 -2.15
C ALA A 16 13.23 4.23 -2.69
N PHE A 17 12.04 3.75 -3.04
CA PHE A 17 10.92 4.59 -3.45
C PHE A 17 10.05 5.04 -2.25
N SER A 18 9.63 4.09 -1.42
CA SER A 18 8.62 4.28 -0.37
C SER A 18 9.18 4.87 0.92
N GLY A 19 10.46 4.66 1.23
CA GLY A 19 11.03 4.93 2.55
C GLY A 19 10.61 3.91 3.61
N ASP A 20 10.00 2.79 3.22
CA ASP A 20 9.67 1.69 4.12
C ASP A 20 10.93 0.87 4.41
N GLU A 21 11.61 1.21 5.50
CA GLU A 21 12.86 0.56 5.93
C GLU A 21 12.62 -0.43 7.08
N ASN A 22 11.42 -1.02 7.17
CA ASN A 22 11.11 -2.00 8.21
C ASN A 22 12.12 -3.18 8.16
N PRO A 23 12.89 -3.43 9.24
CA PRO A 23 13.99 -4.39 9.23
C PRO A 23 13.60 -5.82 8.86
N ILE A 24 12.34 -6.23 9.08
CA ILE A 24 11.87 -7.60 8.77
C ILE A 24 11.96 -7.96 7.28
N HIS A 25 12.16 -6.96 6.41
CA HIS A 25 12.32 -7.12 4.97
C HIS A 25 13.80 -7.27 4.53
N PHE A 26 14.75 -6.99 5.42
CA PHE A 26 16.18 -6.90 5.10
C PHE A 26 17.07 -7.75 6.00
N ASP A 27 16.71 -7.90 7.28
CA ASP A 27 17.51 -8.56 8.30
C ASP A 27 16.76 -9.79 8.85
N LEU A 28 17.38 -10.96 8.65
CA LEU A 28 16.83 -12.24 9.09
C LEU A 28 16.81 -12.35 10.63
N ALA A 29 17.74 -11.71 11.34
CA ALA A 29 17.74 -11.70 12.80
C ALA A 29 16.51 -10.91 13.31
N ALA A 30 16.30 -9.70 12.80
CA ALA A 30 15.12 -8.90 13.13
C ALA A 30 13.81 -9.61 12.75
N ALA A 31 13.76 -10.27 11.58
CA ALA A 31 12.60 -11.06 11.17
C ALA A 31 12.31 -12.20 12.17
N ARG A 32 13.34 -12.90 12.66
CA ARG A 32 13.22 -13.97 13.66
C ARG A 32 12.76 -13.47 15.02
N GLU A 33 13.26 -12.32 15.46
CA GLU A 33 12.80 -11.67 16.70
C GLU A 33 11.30 -11.33 16.63
N MET A 34 10.81 -10.99 15.44
CA MET A 34 9.39 -10.74 15.16
C MET A 34 8.58 -12.01 14.84
N GLY A 35 9.16 -13.20 15.02
CA GLY A 35 8.50 -14.49 14.85
C GLY A 35 8.43 -15.02 13.42
N ALA A 36 9.16 -14.43 12.47
CA ALA A 36 9.24 -14.90 11.10
C ALA A 36 10.51 -15.74 10.85
N GLY A 37 10.36 -16.88 10.17
CA GLY A 37 11.49 -17.75 9.81
C GLY A 37 12.32 -17.26 8.62
N GLN A 38 11.85 -16.22 7.91
CA GLN A 38 12.37 -15.78 6.62
C GLN A 38 12.05 -14.30 6.40
N LEU A 39 12.79 -13.66 5.48
CA LEU A 39 12.50 -12.29 5.06
C LEU A 39 11.15 -12.24 4.35
N SER A 40 10.31 -11.31 4.78
CA SER A 40 9.02 -11.05 4.13
C SER A 40 9.18 -9.98 3.05
N VAL A 41 8.39 -10.09 1.99
CA VAL A 41 8.23 -9.03 1.00
C VAL A 41 7.34 -7.93 1.60
N HIS A 42 7.69 -6.67 1.37
CA HIS A 42 6.80 -5.55 1.71
C HIS A 42 5.42 -5.78 1.10
N GLY A 43 4.36 -5.64 1.91
CA GLY A 43 2.98 -5.84 1.45
C GLY A 43 2.72 -5.03 0.18
N MET A 44 2.95 -3.72 0.25
CA MET A 44 2.77 -2.78 -0.85
C MET A 44 3.60 -3.10 -2.12
N ARG A 45 4.81 -3.67 -1.99
CA ARG A 45 5.60 -4.13 -3.14
C ARG A 45 4.90 -5.27 -3.87
N ALA A 46 4.43 -6.28 -3.14
CA ALA A 46 3.67 -7.38 -3.73
C ALA A 46 2.34 -6.90 -4.34
N LEU A 47 1.72 -5.86 -3.76
CA LEU A 47 0.49 -5.30 -4.30
C LEU A 47 0.65 -4.66 -5.67
N LEU A 48 1.85 -4.19 -6.06
CA LEU A 48 2.07 -3.66 -7.41
C LEU A 48 1.76 -4.70 -8.49
N ASP A 49 2.24 -5.93 -8.34
CA ASP A 49 2.03 -7.01 -9.32
C ASP A 49 0.58 -7.49 -9.34
N VAL A 50 -0.02 -7.64 -8.15
CA VAL A 50 -1.43 -8.05 -8.03
C VAL A 50 -2.36 -6.99 -8.63
N LYS A 51 -2.09 -5.71 -8.37
CA LYS A 51 -2.86 -4.60 -8.93
C LYS A 51 -2.64 -4.44 -10.43
N ARG A 52 -1.42 -4.65 -10.94
CA ARG A 52 -1.11 -4.65 -12.38
C ARG A 52 -1.96 -5.70 -13.09
N ASP A 53 -1.97 -6.91 -12.55
CA ASP A 53 -2.71 -8.03 -13.11
C ASP A 53 -4.23 -7.75 -13.08
N ALA A 54 -4.79 -7.32 -11.93
CA ALA A 54 -6.19 -6.94 -11.83
C ALA A 54 -6.57 -5.78 -12.76
N HIS A 55 -5.69 -4.78 -12.88
CA HIS A 55 -5.88 -3.61 -13.74
C HIS A 55 -5.87 -3.96 -15.22
N SER A 56 -4.98 -4.86 -15.67
CA SER A 56 -4.88 -5.26 -17.09
C SER A 56 -6.17 -5.83 -17.69
N ARG A 57 -7.09 -6.28 -16.83
CA ARG A 57 -8.40 -6.84 -17.20
C ARG A 57 -9.56 -5.90 -16.93
N LEU A 58 -9.29 -4.69 -16.45
CA LEU A 58 -10.29 -3.68 -16.17
C LEU A 58 -10.82 -3.13 -17.50
N TYR A 59 -12.07 -3.43 -17.83
CA TYR A 59 -12.70 -2.91 -19.04
C TYR A 59 -13.59 -1.70 -18.74
N ARG A 60 -13.21 -0.54 -19.29
CA ARG A 60 -13.98 0.72 -19.36
C ARG A 60 -14.81 1.05 -18.10
N PRO A 61 -14.17 1.31 -16.95
CA PRO A 61 -14.89 1.76 -15.77
C PRO A 61 -15.49 3.16 -15.99
N GLU A 62 -16.75 3.37 -15.60
CA GLU A 62 -17.52 4.58 -15.94
C GLU A 62 -17.23 5.79 -15.04
N ARG A 63 -16.86 5.56 -13.77
CA ARG A 63 -16.53 6.63 -12.81
C ARG A 63 -15.46 6.18 -11.83
N TYR A 64 -15.83 5.80 -10.62
CA TYR A 64 -14.88 5.44 -9.58
C TYR A 64 -14.73 3.93 -9.50
N VAL A 65 -13.49 3.49 -9.36
CA VAL A 65 -13.14 2.08 -9.17
C VAL A 65 -12.57 1.93 -7.76
N LYS A 66 -13.06 0.92 -7.05
CA LYS A 66 -12.51 0.49 -5.78
C LYS A 66 -11.65 -0.75 -5.99
N CYS A 67 -10.36 -0.63 -5.71
CA CYS A 67 -9.44 -1.75 -5.59
C CYS A 67 -9.30 -2.13 -4.11
N GLN A 68 -9.79 -3.32 -3.75
CA GLN A 68 -9.75 -3.84 -2.40
C GLN A 68 -8.81 -5.04 -2.32
N VAL A 69 -7.82 -4.98 -1.44
CA VAL A 69 -6.83 -6.02 -1.24
C VAL A 69 -6.91 -6.56 0.18
N ARG A 70 -6.86 -7.89 0.32
CA ARG A 70 -6.67 -8.59 1.58
C ARG A 70 -5.35 -9.33 1.56
N LEU A 71 -4.57 -9.13 2.62
CA LEU A 71 -3.33 -9.84 2.90
C LEU A 71 -3.61 -10.78 4.07
N ARG A 72 -3.55 -12.08 3.80
CA ARG A 72 -3.91 -13.15 4.74
C ARG A 72 -2.68 -13.76 5.38
N ARG A 73 -1.61 -13.89 4.59
CA ARG A 73 -0.33 -14.46 4.99
C ARG A 73 0.80 -13.63 4.39
N PRO A 74 1.96 -13.56 5.06
CA PRO A 74 3.15 -12.97 4.47
C PRO A 74 3.53 -13.68 3.17
N ILE A 75 4.06 -12.92 2.23
CA ILE A 75 4.82 -13.44 1.10
C ILE A 75 6.29 -13.41 1.51
N TRP A 76 6.97 -14.53 1.33
CA TRP A 76 8.38 -14.69 1.66
C TRP A 76 9.24 -14.46 0.41
N CYS A 77 10.40 -13.85 0.60
CA CYS A 77 11.44 -13.76 -0.42
C CYS A 77 11.92 -15.15 -0.83
N ASP A 78 12.57 -15.31 -1.98
CA ASP A 78 13.21 -16.54 -2.46
C ASP A 78 12.26 -17.77 -2.47
N THR A 79 10.95 -17.49 -2.61
CA THR A 79 9.87 -18.48 -2.68
C THR A 79 9.04 -18.19 -3.91
N ASP A 80 8.63 -19.24 -4.61
CA ASP A 80 7.77 -19.13 -5.77
C ASP A 80 6.30 -18.98 -5.36
N TRP A 81 5.61 -18.04 -6.01
CA TRP A 81 4.20 -17.73 -5.74
C TRP A 81 3.40 -17.74 -7.03
N LEU A 82 2.16 -18.23 -6.96
CA LEU A 82 1.31 -18.34 -8.14
C LEU A 82 0.26 -17.22 -8.15
N LEU A 83 0.40 -16.29 -9.09
CA LEU A 83 -0.59 -15.28 -9.38
C LEU A 83 -1.64 -15.82 -10.35
N THR A 84 -2.90 -15.78 -9.90
CA THR A 84 -4.04 -16.37 -10.61
C THR A 84 -5.11 -15.31 -10.85
N PRO A 85 -5.44 -15.02 -12.11
CA PRO A 85 -6.60 -14.20 -12.45
C PRO A 85 -7.89 -14.80 -11.89
N GLY A 86 -8.67 -13.98 -11.19
CA GLY A 86 -10.03 -14.31 -10.81
C GLY A 86 -11.02 -14.00 -11.93
N VAL A 87 -12.19 -14.64 -11.88
CA VAL A 87 -13.27 -14.42 -12.85
C VAL A 87 -14.07 -13.18 -12.44
N ALA A 88 -14.29 -12.26 -13.38
CA ALA A 88 -15.22 -11.14 -13.21
C ALA A 88 -16.66 -11.69 -13.06
N LYS A 89 -17.39 -11.24 -12.04
CA LYS A 89 -18.77 -11.68 -11.79
C LYS A 89 -19.60 -10.59 -11.12
N ASN A 90 -20.79 -10.32 -11.65
CA ASN A 90 -21.71 -9.31 -11.13
C ASN A 90 -21.05 -7.91 -11.05
N ARG A 91 -20.89 -7.36 -9.84
CA ARG A 91 -20.26 -6.05 -9.57
C ARG A 91 -18.72 -6.09 -9.55
N LEU A 92 -18.13 -7.28 -9.66
CA LEU A 92 -16.70 -7.49 -9.70
C LEU A 92 -16.18 -7.27 -11.13
N LEU A 93 -15.45 -6.18 -11.33
CA LEU A 93 -14.86 -5.81 -12.61
C LEU A 93 -13.65 -6.68 -12.94
N SER A 94 -12.82 -6.97 -11.94
CA SER A 94 -11.69 -7.91 -12.05
C SER A 94 -11.27 -8.41 -10.68
N ALA A 95 -10.57 -9.54 -10.65
CA ALA A 95 -9.93 -10.05 -9.44
C ALA A 95 -8.61 -10.75 -9.76
N THR A 96 -7.79 -10.87 -8.73
CA THR A 96 -6.52 -11.59 -8.74
C THR A 96 -6.26 -12.18 -7.36
N SER A 97 -5.64 -13.34 -7.31
CA SER A 97 -5.12 -13.92 -6.06
C SER A 97 -3.68 -14.37 -6.21
N VAL A 98 -2.95 -14.41 -5.10
CA VAL A 98 -1.63 -15.02 -5.01
C VAL A 98 -1.68 -16.15 -3.98
N SER A 99 -1.23 -17.34 -4.37
CA SER A 99 -1.20 -18.52 -3.52
C SER A 99 0.16 -19.22 -3.58
N ASN A 100 0.49 -19.98 -2.54
CA ASN A 100 1.63 -20.88 -2.56
C ASN A 100 1.34 -22.07 -3.53
N PRO A 101 2.20 -22.35 -4.52
CA PRO A 101 1.96 -23.40 -5.50
C PRO A 101 2.05 -24.82 -4.92
N LEU A 102 2.73 -25.02 -3.80
CA LEU A 102 2.94 -26.34 -3.19
C LEU A 102 1.74 -26.81 -2.37
N ASN A 103 1.08 -25.91 -1.65
CA ASN A 103 -0.02 -26.25 -0.73
C ASN A 103 -1.35 -25.55 -1.05
N GLY A 104 -1.36 -24.64 -2.04
CA GLY A 104 -2.55 -23.88 -2.46
C GLY A 104 -2.99 -22.79 -1.47
N GLU A 105 -2.20 -22.50 -0.43
CA GLU A 105 -2.57 -21.51 0.58
C GLU A 105 -2.68 -20.10 -0.03
N LEU A 106 -3.83 -19.46 0.19
CA LEU A 106 -4.12 -18.12 -0.32
C LEU A 106 -3.47 -17.04 0.56
N CYS A 107 -2.51 -16.30 0.00
CA CYS A 107 -1.77 -15.27 0.72
C CYS A 107 -2.33 -13.87 0.47
N LEU A 108 -2.70 -13.57 -0.78
CA LEU A 108 -3.22 -12.27 -1.21
C LEU A 108 -4.44 -12.44 -2.09
N SER A 109 -5.38 -11.51 -1.98
CA SER A 109 -6.47 -11.38 -2.95
C SER A 109 -6.78 -9.90 -3.21
N CYS A 110 -6.95 -9.54 -4.47
CA CYS A 110 -7.36 -8.24 -4.93
C CYS A 110 -8.67 -8.35 -5.72
N GLN A 111 -9.57 -7.39 -5.51
CA GLN A 111 -10.83 -7.26 -6.20
C GLN A 111 -11.01 -5.81 -6.64
N MET A 112 -11.42 -5.61 -7.89
CA MET A 112 -11.82 -4.31 -8.41
C MET A 112 -13.34 -4.27 -8.62
N THR A 113 -14.01 -3.28 -8.04
CA THR A 113 -15.46 -3.05 -8.19
C THR A 113 -15.74 -1.61 -8.57
N THR A 114 -16.96 -1.30 -8.99
CA THR A 114 -17.41 0.10 -9.04
C THR A 114 -17.50 0.68 -7.61
N ALA A 115 -17.35 2.00 -7.50
CA ALA A 115 -17.43 2.73 -6.24
C ALA A 115 -18.24 4.02 -6.40
N ALA A 116 -18.72 4.54 -5.28
CA ALA A 116 -19.18 5.92 -5.21
C ALA A 116 -17.99 6.88 -5.25
N GLU A 117 -18.31 8.15 -5.51
CA GLU A 117 -17.34 9.24 -5.38
C GLU A 117 -16.78 9.32 -3.95
N PRO A 118 -15.46 9.51 -3.77
CA PRO A 118 -14.87 9.73 -2.45
C PRO A 118 -15.45 10.96 -1.73
N GLU A 119 -15.28 10.98 -0.42
CA GLU A 119 -15.64 12.15 0.39
C GLU A 119 -14.92 13.42 -0.08
N SER A 120 -15.62 14.55 0.02
CA SER A 120 -15.07 15.86 -0.33
C SER A 120 -13.84 16.20 0.51
N LEU A 121 -12.84 16.77 -0.14
CA LEU A 121 -11.61 17.28 0.47
C LEU A 121 -11.70 18.79 0.77
N VAL A 122 -12.85 19.41 0.50
CA VAL A 122 -13.10 20.83 0.75
C VAL A 122 -12.84 21.17 2.22
N GLY A 123 -12.07 22.23 2.46
CA GLY A 123 -11.71 22.70 3.79
C GLY A 123 -10.57 21.93 4.47
N LYS A 124 -10.03 20.86 3.85
CA LYS A 124 -8.86 20.15 4.36
C LYS A 124 -7.57 20.78 3.86
N GLN A 125 -6.59 20.92 4.74
CA GLN A 125 -5.27 21.47 4.39
C GLN A 125 -4.42 20.41 3.67
N PRO A 126 -3.94 20.66 2.44
CA PRO A 126 -3.09 19.71 1.75
C PRO A 126 -1.66 19.70 2.32
N CYS A 127 -1.00 18.56 2.16
CA CYS A 127 0.43 18.41 2.35
C CYS A 127 1.16 18.82 1.07
N THR A 128 2.30 19.48 1.21
CA THR A 128 3.12 19.90 0.07
C THR A 128 4.27 18.92 -0.15
N ILE A 129 4.45 18.44 -1.38
CA ILE A 129 5.68 17.79 -1.83
C ILE A 129 6.47 18.79 -2.67
N ALA A 130 7.76 18.95 -2.38
CA ALA A 130 8.61 19.82 -3.17
C ALA A 130 8.63 19.36 -4.65
N PRO A 131 8.49 20.28 -5.63
CA PRO A 131 8.47 19.95 -7.06
C PRO A 131 9.58 19.00 -7.53
N LYS A 132 10.82 19.24 -7.06
CA LYS A 132 11.99 18.42 -7.37
C LYS A 132 11.82 16.99 -6.86
N THR A 133 11.37 16.84 -5.60
CA THR A 133 11.11 15.54 -4.98
C THR A 133 10.03 14.77 -5.73
N LEU A 134 8.94 15.42 -6.15
CA LEU A 134 7.88 14.77 -6.93
C LEU A 134 8.41 14.21 -8.25
N SER A 135 9.17 15.01 -8.98
CA SER A 135 9.79 14.62 -10.25
C SER A 135 10.76 13.43 -10.08
N GLU A 136 11.61 13.48 -9.06
CA GLU A 136 12.55 12.40 -8.74
C GLU A 136 11.83 11.10 -8.37
N LEU A 137 10.78 11.19 -7.54
CA LEU A 137 9.96 10.03 -7.16
C LEU A 137 9.26 9.41 -8.37
N GLN A 138 8.69 10.23 -9.25
CA GLN A 138 8.02 9.74 -10.44
C GLN A 138 9.00 9.08 -11.41
N SER A 139 10.16 9.70 -11.64
CA SER A 139 11.23 9.15 -12.48
C SER A 139 11.69 7.79 -11.95
N ARG A 140 11.96 7.69 -10.64
CA ARG A 140 12.36 6.44 -9.98
C ARG A 140 11.29 5.35 -10.11
N PHE A 141 10.02 5.69 -9.88
CA PHE A 141 8.91 4.74 -9.99
C PHE A 141 8.75 4.23 -11.42
N ASN A 142 8.76 5.12 -12.41
CA ASN A 142 8.61 4.76 -13.81
C ASN A 142 9.80 3.94 -14.34
N ALA A 143 11.01 4.17 -13.82
CA ALA A 143 12.19 3.36 -14.15
C ALA A 143 12.07 1.94 -13.59
N ALA A 144 11.55 1.78 -12.38
CA ALA A 144 11.37 0.48 -11.74
C ALA A 144 10.16 -0.30 -12.29
N TRP A 145 9.06 0.39 -12.61
CA TRP A 145 7.78 -0.21 -13.00
C TRP A 145 7.12 0.57 -14.16
N PRO A 146 7.70 0.52 -15.38
CA PRO A 146 7.32 1.37 -16.52
C PRO A 146 5.90 1.17 -17.05
N ASP A 147 5.29 0.02 -16.77
CA ASP A 147 3.98 -0.38 -17.30
C ASP A 147 2.82 -0.15 -16.33
N LEU A 148 3.09 0.48 -15.17
CA LEU A 148 2.03 0.77 -14.20
C LEU A 148 1.22 2.02 -14.57
N ALA A 149 -0.07 1.96 -14.28
CA ALA A 149 -1.01 3.05 -14.54
C ALA A 149 -0.82 4.21 -13.57
N GLN A 150 -1.36 5.38 -13.94
CA GLN A 150 -1.27 6.61 -13.15
C GLN A 150 -1.79 6.44 -11.71
N TRP A 151 -2.91 5.73 -11.54
CA TRP A 151 -3.48 5.47 -10.21
C TRP A 151 -2.57 4.60 -9.34
N GLN A 152 -1.78 3.70 -9.92
CA GLN A 152 -0.87 2.81 -9.19
C GLN A 152 0.35 3.58 -8.68
N TYR A 153 0.83 4.55 -9.47
CA TYR A 153 1.83 5.50 -9.00
C TYR A 153 1.31 6.36 -7.85
N LEU A 154 0.11 6.95 -8.00
CA LEU A 154 -0.50 7.77 -6.96
C LEU A 154 -0.77 6.98 -5.67
N ASP A 155 -1.23 5.73 -5.79
CA ASP A 155 -1.39 4.80 -4.66
C ASP A 155 -0.06 4.56 -3.91
N ALA A 156 1.04 4.32 -4.65
CA ALA A 156 2.35 4.14 -4.07
C ALA A 156 2.88 5.44 -3.42
N LEU A 157 2.64 6.59 -4.05
CA LEU A 157 2.98 7.91 -3.52
C LEU A 157 2.20 8.22 -2.24
N LEU A 158 0.91 7.88 -2.19
CA LEU A 158 0.08 8.05 -0.99
C LEU A 158 0.57 7.17 0.16
N PHE A 159 0.94 5.92 -0.12
CA PHE A 159 1.56 5.08 0.91
C PHE A 159 2.87 5.67 1.43
N ARG A 160 3.73 6.17 0.54
CA ARG A 160 4.95 6.88 0.92
C ARG A 160 4.66 8.06 1.84
N GLN A 161 3.63 8.85 1.52
CA GLN A 161 3.23 9.98 2.34
C GLN A 161 2.71 9.51 3.71
N LEU A 162 1.92 8.44 3.76
CA LEU A 162 1.43 7.86 5.00
C LEU A 162 2.56 7.49 5.96
N ILE A 163 3.59 6.80 5.48
CA ILE A 163 4.67 6.33 6.38
C ILE A 163 5.71 7.41 6.69
N GLY A 164 5.86 8.41 5.82
CA GLY A 164 6.91 9.42 5.92
C GLY A 164 6.48 10.80 6.44
N ASP A 165 5.18 11.09 6.54
CA ASP A 165 4.69 12.41 6.96
C ASP A 165 4.57 12.51 8.49
N PRO A 166 5.34 13.40 9.15
CA PRO A 166 5.26 13.59 10.60
C PRO A 166 3.88 14.06 11.07
N ALA A 167 3.04 14.61 10.18
CA ALA A 167 1.67 14.99 10.51
C ALA A 167 0.79 13.79 10.88
N LEU A 168 1.08 12.58 10.37
CA LEU A 168 0.37 11.38 10.79
C LEU A 168 0.65 11.07 12.26
N LEU A 169 1.91 11.23 12.69
CA LEU A 169 2.36 10.97 14.05
C LEU A 169 1.74 11.95 15.07
N ARG A 170 1.35 13.15 14.62
CA ARG A 170 0.68 14.16 15.44
C ARG A 170 -0.81 13.90 15.64
N GLN A 171 -1.41 12.95 14.94
CA GLN A 171 -2.79 12.57 15.21
C GLN A 171 -2.87 11.90 16.59
N GLU A 172 -3.75 12.38 17.46
CA GLU A 172 -3.81 12.00 18.88
C GLU A 172 -3.81 10.48 19.13
N ASN A 173 -4.57 9.74 18.32
CA ASN A 173 -4.67 8.29 18.40
C ASN A 173 -3.39 7.55 17.95
N ILE A 174 -2.66 8.08 16.96
CA ILE A 174 -1.36 7.55 16.54
C ILE A 174 -0.29 7.94 17.55
N ALA A 175 -0.32 9.19 18.03
CA ALA A 175 0.57 9.68 19.07
C ALA A 175 0.43 8.89 20.38
N ALA A 176 -0.78 8.42 20.71
CA ALA A 176 -1.01 7.56 21.87
C ALA A 176 -0.50 6.12 21.67
N LEU A 177 -0.43 5.64 20.44
CA LEU A 177 0.19 4.37 20.10
C LEU A 177 1.71 4.47 20.16
N LEU A 178 2.24 5.62 19.74
CA LEU A 178 3.65 5.97 19.84
C LEU A 178 4.01 6.27 21.30
N GLY A 179 5.18 5.84 21.74
CA GLY A 179 5.74 6.30 23.01
C GLY A 179 6.04 7.80 22.97
N PRO A 180 6.17 8.49 24.13
CA PRO A 180 6.44 9.92 24.19
C PRO A 180 7.77 10.37 23.56
N GLU A 181 8.70 9.45 23.31
CA GLU A 181 10.00 9.72 22.64
C GLU A 181 10.03 9.28 21.17
N GLU A 182 8.94 8.74 20.64
CA GLU A 182 8.90 8.22 19.27
C GLU A 182 8.52 9.32 18.27
N THR A 183 9.27 9.38 17.19
CA THR A 183 9.18 10.40 16.14
C THR A 183 8.98 9.81 14.75
N SER A 184 8.76 8.49 14.65
CA SER A 184 8.49 7.80 13.38
C SER A 184 7.67 6.53 13.57
N LEU A 185 6.90 6.15 12.54
CA LEU A 185 6.27 4.82 12.48
C LEU A 185 7.29 3.69 12.40
N GLN A 186 8.49 3.95 11.87
CA GLN A 186 9.58 2.98 11.79
C GLN A 186 9.97 2.45 13.18
N GLN A 187 9.92 3.28 14.22
CA GLN A 187 10.20 2.85 15.60
C GLN A 187 9.16 1.87 16.15
N ILE A 188 7.89 1.98 15.72
CA ILE A 188 6.88 0.96 16.04
C ILE A 188 7.26 -0.36 15.36
N PHE A 189 7.74 -0.32 14.11
CA PHE A 189 8.09 -1.52 13.35
C PHE A 189 9.25 -2.30 13.97
N THR A 190 10.14 -1.64 14.69
CA THR A 190 11.23 -2.31 15.42
C THR A 190 10.82 -2.86 16.78
N ARG A 191 9.68 -2.42 17.34
CA ARG A 191 9.21 -2.83 18.66
C ARG A 191 8.13 -3.90 18.62
N TYR A 192 7.24 -3.82 17.63
CA TYR A 192 6.09 -4.70 17.50
C TYR A 192 6.06 -5.33 16.12
N PRO A 193 5.59 -6.58 15.99
CA PRO A 193 5.21 -7.13 14.71
C PRO A 193 4.13 -6.25 14.09
N VAL A 194 4.37 -5.79 12.86
CA VAL A 194 3.39 -5.01 12.09
C VAL A 194 3.05 -5.74 10.81
N LEU A 195 1.77 -6.03 10.64
CA LEU A 195 1.24 -6.71 9.47
C LEU A 195 0.20 -5.85 8.78
N GLN A 196 0.42 -5.55 7.50
CA GLN A 196 -0.64 -5.04 6.65
C GLN A 196 -1.64 -6.16 6.40
N THR A 197 -2.92 -5.93 6.70
CA THR A 197 -3.98 -6.94 6.52
C THR A 197 -4.95 -6.57 5.42
N HIS A 198 -5.19 -5.27 5.23
CA HIS A 198 -6.14 -4.77 4.25
C HIS A 198 -5.59 -3.50 3.60
N GLN A 199 -5.96 -3.33 2.33
CA GLN A 199 -5.87 -2.05 1.66
C GLN A 199 -7.13 -1.79 0.84
N GLU A 200 -7.58 -0.55 0.84
CA GLU A 200 -8.62 -0.08 -0.05
C GLU A 200 -8.13 1.16 -0.78
N VAL A 201 -8.29 1.18 -2.10
CA VAL A 201 -7.99 2.33 -2.95
C VAL A 201 -9.24 2.64 -3.76
N VAL A 202 -9.74 3.87 -3.70
CA VAL A 202 -10.81 4.33 -4.58
C VAL A 202 -10.23 5.40 -5.49
N PHE A 203 -10.35 5.23 -6.81
CA PHE A 203 -9.75 6.13 -7.78
C PHE A 203 -10.69 6.44 -8.94
N ASP A 204 -10.58 7.64 -9.50
CA ASP A 204 -11.24 8.02 -10.74
C ASP A 204 -10.72 7.16 -11.90
N ALA A 205 -11.62 6.55 -12.67
CA ALA A 205 -11.34 5.69 -13.83
C ALA A 205 -10.41 6.34 -14.85
N ARG A 206 -10.40 7.67 -14.96
CA ARG A 206 -9.51 8.41 -15.87
C ARG A 206 -8.04 8.26 -15.48
N LEU A 207 -7.74 7.89 -14.23
CA LEU A 207 -6.39 7.54 -13.76
C LEU A 207 -5.95 6.11 -14.16
N ALA A 208 -6.80 5.35 -14.86
CA ALA A 208 -6.48 4.02 -15.39
C ALA A 208 -5.50 4.07 -16.59
N GLY A 209 -5.24 5.24 -17.16
CA GLY A 209 -4.26 5.40 -18.24
C GLY A 209 -2.81 5.19 -17.76
N LYS A 210 -1.88 5.12 -18.72
CA LYS A 210 -0.44 5.07 -18.45
C LYS A 210 -0.01 6.24 -17.56
N ALA A 211 0.91 6.00 -16.63
CA ALA A 211 1.48 7.07 -15.83
C ALA A 211 2.16 8.13 -16.72
N THR A 212 1.73 9.38 -16.58
CA THR A 212 2.26 10.55 -17.29
C THR A 212 2.90 11.52 -16.31
N PRO A 213 3.92 12.30 -16.73
CA PRO A 213 4.55 13.28 -15.86
C PRO A 213 3.54 14.20 -15.18
N ILE A 214 3.56 14.24 -13.84
CA ILE A 214 2.69 15.11 -13.05
C ILE A 214 3.32 16.49 -12.93
N ARG A 215 2.52 17.53 -13.18
CA ARG A 215 2.93 18.90 -12.86
C ARG A 215 2.71 19.17 -11.37
N PRO A 216 3.69 19.67 -10.62
CA PRO A 216 3.56 19.89 -9.18
C PRO A 216 2.31 20.67 -8.76
N GLU A 217 1.94 21.70 -9.53
CA GLU A 217 0.76 22.52 -9.29
C GLU A 217 -0.58 21.80 -9.49
N SER A 218 -0.59 20.68 -10.22
CA SER A 218 -1.78 19.86 -10.45
C SER A 218 -2.04 18.85 -9.33
N LEU A 219 -1.07 18.62 -8.43
CA LEU A 219 -1.16 17.58 -7.41
C LEU A 219 -1.30 18.19 -6.01
N SER A 220 -2.37 17.82 -5.34
CA SER A 220 -2.56 18.05 -3.91
C SER A 220 -2.70 16.72 -3.18
N LEU A 221 -2.12 16.61 -1.99
CA LEU A 221 -2.17 15.42 -1.15
C LEU A 221 -2.77 15.77 0.21
N TRP A 222 -3.46 14.82 0.84
CA TRP A 222 -4.01 15.01 2.18
C TRP A 222 -3.80 13.76 3.01
N LEU A 223 -3.40 13.95 4.27
CA LEU A 223 -3.63 12.93 5.29
C LEU A 223 -5.09 13.00 5.74
N LEU A 224 -5.70 11.84 5.87
CA LEU A 224 -7.06 11.69 6.39
C LEU A 224 -7.00 11.23 7.85
N PRO A 225 -8.10 11.39 8.62
CA PRO A 225 -8.17 10.89 9.98
C PRO A 225 -7.87 9.39 10.04
N SER A 226 -6.96 9.03 10.93
CA SER A 226 -6.65 7.65 11.26
C SER A 226 -7.61 7.11 12.31
N LEU A 227 -7.59 5.80 12.53
CA LEU A 227 -8.31 5.11 13.59
C LEU A 227 -7.38 4.09 14.23
N VAL A 228 -7.35 4.07 15.56
CA VAL A 228 -6.63 3.06 16.35
C VAL A 228 -7.63 2.39 17.27
N VAL A 229 -7.64 1.06 17.28
CA VAL A 229 -8.49 0.24 18.15
C VAL A 229 -7.60 -0.76 18.88
N GLY A 230 -7.61 -0.72 20.21
CA GLY A 230 -6.76 -1.57 21.06
C GLY A 230 -5.45 -0.89 21.47
N GLN A 231 -4.54 -1.69 22.01
CA GLN A 231 -3.21 -1.28 22.50
C GLN A 231 -2.14 -2.15 21.85
N ALA A 232 -0.96 -1.60 21.53
CA ALA A 232 0.09 -2.33 20.80
C ALA A 232 0.52 -3.61 21.54
N GLU A 233 0.56 -3.60 22.87
CA GLU A 233 0.96 -4.72 23.72
C GLU A 233 -0.02 -5.89 23.67
N GLN A 234 -1.30 -5.62 23.35
CA GLN A 234 -2.38 -6.62 23.30
C GLN A 234 -2.81 -6.94 21.88
N GLY A 235 -2.23 -6.27 20.88
CA GLY A 235 -2.71 -6.25 19.51
C GLY A 235 -3.64 -5.06 19.27
N ALA A 236 -3.19 -4.14 18.43
CA ALA A 236 -3.97 -3.00 17.95
C ALA A 236 -4.28 -3.13 16.46
N LEU A 237 -5.43 -2.61 16.06
CA LEU A 237 -5.76 -2.34 14.65
C LEU A 237 -5.58 -0.86 14.38
N VAL A 238 -4.76 -0.56 13.39
CA VAL A 238 -4.42 0.80 13.00
C VAL A 238 -4.86 1.00 11.55
N ARG A 239 -5.79 1.92 11.32
CA ARG A 239 -6.23 2.31 9.99
C ARG A 239 -5.73 3.71 9.70
N ILE A 240 -4.90 3.84 8.67
CA ILE A 240 -4.36 5.11 8.19
C ILE A 240 -4.85 5.36 6.77
N ALA A 241 -5.06 6.63 6.42
CA ALA A 241 -5.66 6.97 5.14
C ALA A 241 -5.12 8.29 4.60
N ALA A 242 -5.00 8.37 3.29
CA ALA A 242 -4.57 9.56 2.56
C ALA A 242 -5.36 9.70 1.26
N ALA A 243 -5.38 10.91 0.71
CA ALA A 243 -6.00 11.21 -0.56
C ALA A 243 -5.06 12.03 -1.44
N ALA A 244 -5.20 11.89 -2.76
CA ALA A 244 -4.60 12.78 -3.72
C ALA A 244 -5.68 13.31 -4.67
N GLN A 245 -5.46 14.52 -5.14
CA GLN A 245 -6.20 15.13 -6.23
C GLN A 245 -5.19 15.55 -7.28
N LEU A 246 -5.35 15.01 -8.48
CA LEU A 246 -4.60 15.37 -9.68
C LEU A 246 -5.56 16.10 -10.61
N ASP A 247 -5.44 17.42 -10.72
CA ASP A 247 -6.43 18.29 -11.37
C ASP A 247 -7.83 18.11 -10.75
N ASP A 248 -8.78 17.52 -11.47
CA ASP A 248 -10.12 17.17 -11.00
C ASP A 248 -10.27 15.67 -10.62
N LEU A 249 -9.19 14.90 -10.68
CA LEU A 249 -9.19 13.45 -10.50
C LEU A 249 -8.83 13.09 -9.06
N ILE A 250 -9.72 12.40 -8.36
CA ILE A 250 -9.52 12.02 -6.96
C ILE A 250 -9.10 10.55 -6.84
N ILE A 251 -8.17 10.30 -5.93
CA ILE A 251 -7.82 8.97 -5.43
C ILE A 251 -7.69 8.99 -3.91
N THR A 252 -8.19 7.94 -3.25
CA THR A 252 -7.99 7.70 -1.82
C THR A 252 -7.27 6.38 -1.62
N ASN A 253 -6.47 6.31 -0.57
CA ASN A 253 -5.75 5.13 -0.13
C ASN A 253 -6.01 4.95 1.37
N VAL A 254 -6.40 3.74 1.74
CA VAL A 254 -6.62 3.31 3.12
C VAL A 254 -5.81 2.04 3.35
N VAL A 255 -4.99 2.05 4.39
CA VAL A 255 -4.21 0.89 4.83
C VAL A 255 -4.63 0.50 6.25
N THR A 256 -4.87 -0.78 6.46
CA THR A 256 -5.10 -1.35 7.78
C THR A 256 -3.93 -2.23 8.19
N LEU A 257 -3.34 -1.88 9.33
CA LEU A 257 -2.25 -2.58 9.98
C LEU A 257 -2.75 -3.27 11.24
N LYS A 258 -2.21 -4.44 11.52
CA LYS A 258 -2.25 -5.07 12.84
C LYS A 258 -0.87 -4.86 13.47
N VAL A 259 -0.84 -4.26 14.66
CA VAL A 259 0.37 -3.94 15.41
C VAL A 259 0.34 -4.73 16.71
N GLY A 260 1.43 -5.40 17.07
CA GLY A 260 1.52 -6.14 18.33
C GLY A 260 1.51 -7.66 18.17
N PRO A 261 1.38 -8.42 19.27
CA PRO A 261 1.41 -9.87 19.22
C PRO A 261 0.35 -10.41 18.25
N VAL A 262 0.82 -11.19 17.28
CA VAL A 262 -0.03 -11.87 16.32
C VAL A 262 -0.34 -13.24 16.90
N HIS A 263 -1.31 -13.31 17.82
CA HIS A 263 -1.88 -14.59 18.19
C HIS A 263 -2.54 -15.20 16.94
N ASN A 264 -2.06 -16.38 16.54
CA ASN A 264 -2.63 -17.20 15.47
C ASN A 264 -3.91 -17.90 15.95
#